data_AF-A0A5E4BAM9-F1
#
_entry.id   AF-A0A5E4BAM9-F1
#
_cell.length_a   1.000
_cell.length_b   1.000
_cell.length_c   1.000
_cell.angle_alpha   90.00
_cell.angle_beta   90.00
_cell.angle_gamma   90.00
#
_symmetry.space_group_name_H-M   'P 1'
#
loop_
_entity.id
_entity.type
_entity.pdbx_description
1 polymer ?
#
loop_
_entity_poly.entity_id
_entity_poly.type
_entity_poly.pdbx_seq_one_letter_code
_entity_poly.pdbx_strand_id
1 'polypeptide(L)'
;MNRRPGNGNRVLTAVPVAAIRQFFSCHQNVVPYKSWYKLMRVLGLTDNEILVIKDGIQNPEDCLYEMMVKWLNKMGHSASINTVLDALETIGERNAREKIEDYMVNSGKFIYQEDGADPARSLL
;
A
#
# COMPACT_ATOMS: atom_id res chain seq x y z
N MET A 1 -7.28 5.33 -25.39
CA MET A 1 -6.16 4.48 -24.95
C MET A 1 -5.05 5.40 -24.46
N ASN A 2 -5.05 5.76 -23.18
CA ASN A 2 -4.02 6.65 -22.64
C ASN A 2 -2.81 5.82 -22.19
N ARG A 3 -1.64 6.16 -22.74
CA ARG A 3 -0.38 5.47 -22.51
C ARG A 3 0.02 5.64 -21.03
N ARG A 4 0.43 4.55 -20.37
CA ARG A 4 1.01 4.59 -19.02
C ARG A 4 2.35 5.34 -19.08
N PRO A 5 2.58 6.41 -18.29
CA PRO A 5 3.88 7.07 -18.25
C PRO A 5 4.90 6.24 -17.47
N GLY A 6 6.15 6.34 -17.92
CA GLY A 6 7.29 5.53 -17.50
C GLY A 6 7.78 5.79 -16.08
N ASN A 7 8.66 4.89 -15.66
CA ASN A 7 9.16 4.62 -14.32
C ASN A 7 10.10 5.72 -13.76
N GLY A 8 9.63 6.96 -13.66
CA GLY A 8 10.32 8.06 -12.96
C GLY A 8 9.90 8.14 -11.49
N ASN A 9 10.85 8.40 -10.59
CA ASN A 9 10.70 8.49 -9.13
C ASN A 9 9.32 8.97 -8.66
N ARG A 10 8.54 8.05 -8.08
CA ARG A 10 7.17 8.27 -7.62
C ARG A 10 7.19 8.66 -6.15
N VAL A 11 6.93 9.91 -5.81
CA VAL A 11 6.80 10.35 -4.41
C VAL A 11 5.35 10.65 -4.12
N LEU A 12 4.71 9.80 -3.31
CA LEU A 12 3.33 9.98 -2.89
C LEU A 12 3.28 10.93 -1.67
N THR A 13 2.47 11.99 -1.75
CA THR A 13 2.18 12.86 -0.60
C THR A 13 1.45 12.08 0.50
N ALA A 14 1.45 12.64 1.72
CA ALA A 14 1.01 11.97 2.95
C ALA A 14 -0.45 11.48 2.88
N VAL A 15 -0.63 10.21 2.49
CA VAL A 15 -1.91 9.52 2.59
C VAL A 15 -2.21 9.33 4.08
N PRO A 16 -3.37 9.82 4.58
CA PRO A 16 -3.73 9.61 5.97
C PRO A 16 -3.75 8.11 6.30
N VAL A 17 -3.25 7.73 7.47
CA VAL A 17 -3.34 6.35 8.00
C VAL A 17 -4.77 5.80 7.90
N ALA A 18 -5.78 6.67 8.09
CA ALA A 18 -7.18 6.33 7.94
C ALA A 18 -7.56 5.85 6.52
N ALA A 19 -6.93 6.38 5.47
CA ALA A 19 -7.18 5.96 4.10
C ALA A 19 -6.57 4.58 3.80
N ILE A 20 -5.39 4.28 4.34
CA ILE A 20 -4.80 2.93 4.27
C ILE A 20 -5.72 1.92 4.96
N ARG A 21 -6.17 2.25 6.18
CA ARG A 21 -7.12 1.43 6.94
C ARG A 21 -8.42 1.19 6.18
N GLN A 22 -9.03 2.25 5.65
CA GLN A 22 -10.27 2.19 4.88
C GLN A 22 -10.13 1.31 3.63
N PHE A 23 -8.99 1.39 2.95
CA PHE A 23 -8.78 0.58 1.77
C PHE A 23 -8.81 -0.92 2.10
N PHE A 24 -8.06 -1.35 3.12
CA PHE A 24 -8.00 -2.75 3.52
C PHE A 24 -9.30 -3.27 4.16
N SER A 25 -10.13 -2.40 4.75
CA SER A 25 -11.47 -2.80 5.19
C SER A 25 -12.44 -3.06 4.03
N CYS A 26 -12.25 -2.40 2.88
CA CYS A 26 -13.14 -2.55 1.72
C CYS A 26 -12.62 -3.55 0.69
N HIS A 27 -11.31 -3.84 0.67
CA HIS A 27 -10.65 -4.64 -0.37
C HIS A 27 -9.82 -5.78 0.23
N GLN A 28 -10.44 -6.62 1.08
CA GLN A 28 -9.76 -7.72 1.78
C GLN A 28 -9.11 -8.74 0.82
N ASN A 29 -9.64 -8.89 -0.39
CA ASN A 29 -9.16 -9.82 -1.42
C ASN A 29 -8.13 -9.23 -2.40
N VAL A 30 -7.64 -8.00 -2.17
CA VAL A 30 -6.65 -7.36 -3.05
C VAL A 30 -5.31 -8.09 -3.03
N VAL A 31 -4.90 -8.62 -1.87
CA VAL A 31 -3.69 -9.41 -1.70
C VAL A 31 -4.09 -10.88 -1.59
N PRO A 32 -3.48 -11.80 -2.35
CA PRO A 32 -3.74 -13.23 -2.21
C PRO A 32 -3.42 -13.76 -0.81
N TYR A 33 -4.27 -14.64 -0.26
CA TYR A 33 -4.10 -15.22 1.09
C TYR A 33 -2.69 -15.74 1.38
N LYS A 34 -2.10 -16.46 0.41
CA LYS A 34 -0.75 -17.04 0.49
C LYS A 34 0.37 -16.01 0.73
N SER A 35 0.09 -14.73 0.49
CA SER A 35 1.07 -13.65 0.52
C SER A 35 0.93 -12.75 1.75
N TRP A 36 -0.12 -12.92 2.54
CA TRP A 36 -0.38 -12.09 3.72
C TRP A 36 0.77 -12.13 4.72
N TYR A 37 1.23 -13.31 5.13
CA TYR A 37 2.28 -13.40 6.15
C TYR A 37 3.63 -12.87 5.65
N LYS A 38 3.93 -13.11 4.37
CA LYS A 38 5.14 -12.55 3.73
C LYS A 38 5.09 -11.03 3.73
N LEU A 39 3.95 -10.46 3.35
CA LEU A 39 3.72 -9.01 3.38
C LEU A 39 3.93 -8.45 4.79
N MET A 40 3.28 -9.04 5.80
CA MET A 40 3.37 -8.52 7.17
C MET A 40 4.77 -8.62 7.77
N ARG A 41 5.54 -9.66 7.43
CA ARG A 41 6.95 -9.78 7.82
C ARG A 41 7.81 -8.68 7.22
N VAL A 42 7.63 -8.38 5.93
CA VAL A 42 8.35 -7.28 5.25
C VAL A 42 7.97 -5.93 5.86
N LEU A 43 6.71 -5.79 6.29
CA LEU A 43 6.22 -4.62 7.03
C LEU A 43 6.68 -4.58 8.50
N GLY A 44 7.42 -5.58 8.98
CA GLY A 44 8.03 -5.59 10.31
C GLY A 44 7.16 -6.14 11.45
N LEU A 45 6.10 -6.90 11.14
CA LEU A 45 5.46 -7.75 12.15
C LEU A 45 6.28 -9.02 12.36
N THR A 46 6.37 -9.42 13.63
CA THR A 46 6.99 -10.69 14.01
C THR A 46 6.04 -11.86 13.74
N ASP A 47 6.59 -13.07 13.57
CA ASP A 47 5.78 -14.28 13.43
C ASP A 47 4.83 -14.50 14.60
N ASN A 48 5.27 -14.19 15.81
CA ASN A 48 4.42 -14.29 16.99
C ASN A 48 3.20 -13.36 16.91
N GLU A 49 3.39 -12.10 16.51
CA GLU A 49 2.28 -11.16 16.32
C GLU A 49 1.30 -11.64 15.24
N ILE A 50 1.83 -12.17 14.13
CA ILE A 50 1.03 -12.71 13.02
C ILE A 50 0.19 -13.92 13.49
N LEU A 51 0.81 -14.86 14.21
CA LEU A 51 0.14 -16.07 14.69
C LEU A 51 -0.94 -15.75 15.73
N VAL A 52 -0.66 -14.86 16.69
CA VAL A 52 -1.66 -14.43 17.68
C VAL A 52 -2.90 -13.83 17.01
N ILE A 53 -2.72 -13.02 15.97
CA ILE A 53 -3.85 -12.45 15.22
C ILE A 53 -4.60 -13.56 14.48
N LYS A 54 -3.88 -14.44 13.78
CA LYS A 54 -4.49 -15.54 13.02
C LYS A 54 -5.34 -16.45 13.92
N ASP A 55 -4.81 -16.85 15.07
CA ASP A 55 -5.47 -17.81 15.97
C ASP A 55 -6.67 -17.16 16.69
N GLY A 56 -6.69 -15.83 16.81
CA GLY A 56 -7.80 -15.07 17.38
C GLY A 56 -8.93 -14.75 16.40
N ILE A 57 -8.75 -15.00 15.10
CA ILE A 57 -9.69 -14.59 14.04
C ILE A 57 -10.46 -15.79 13.49
N GLN A 58 -11.79 -15.73 13.58
CA GLN A 58 -12.67 -16.79 13.07
C GLN A 58 -12.85 -16.72 11.55
N ASN A 59 -12.89 -15.51 10.99
CA ASN A 59 -13.10 -15.30 9.56
C ASN A 59 -11.75 -14.97 8.88
N PRO A 60 -11.24 -15.83 7.97
CA PRO A 60 -10.00 -15.58 7.27
C PRO A 60 -9.94 -14.22 6.58
N GLU A 61 -11.06 -13.71 6.06
CA GLU A 61 -11.11 -12.43 5.32
C GLU A 61 -10.73 -11.22 6.20
N ASP A 62 -11.01 -11.29 7.50
CA ASP A 62 -10.67 -10.23 8.46
C ASP A 62 -9.21 -10.27 8.90
N CYS A 63 -8.51 -11.39 8.66
CA CYS A 63 -7.16 -11.62 9.16
C CYS A 63 -6.14 -10.62 8.59
N LEU A 64 -6.18 -10.36 7.27
CA LEU A 64 -5.29 -9.38 6.65
C LEU A 64 -5.56 -7.97 7.19
N TYR A 65 -6.83 -7.61 7.36
CA TYR A 65 -7.21 -6.31 7.90
C TYR A 65 -6.64 -6.12 9.31
N GLU A 66 -6.82 -7.10 10.20
CA GLU A 66 -6.31 -7.01 11.58
C GLU A 66 -4.78 -6.95 11.66
N MET A 67 -4.08 -7.70 10.79
CA MET A 67 -2.64 -7.58 10.66
C MET A 67 -2.21 -6.18 10.22
N MET A 68 -2.91 -5.60 9.25
CA MET A 68 -2.69 -4.22 8.79
C MET A 68 -2.98 -3.21 9.90
N VAL A 69 -4.04 -3.38 10.67
CA VAL A 69 -4.35 -2.53 11.83
C VAL A 69 -3.21 -2.58 12.85
N LYS A 70 -2.71 -3.78 13.17
CA LYS A 70 -1.57 -3.95 14.08
C LYS A 70 -0.33 -3.22 13.56
N TRP A 71 -0.03 -3.34 12.27
CA TRP A 71 1.07 -2.63 11.63
C TRP A 71 0.92 -1.11 11.71
N LEU A 72 -0.25 -0.58 11.33
CA LEU A 72 -0.55 0.84 11.37
C LEU A 72 -0.39 1.41 12.78
N ASN A 73 -0.85 0.68 13.79
CA ASN A 73 -0.71 1.09 15.20
C ASN A 73 0.75 1.07 15.66
N LYS A 74 1.57 0.14 15.16
CA LYS A 74 3.00 0.03 15.47
C LYS A 74 3.81 1.17 14.86
N MET A 75 3.49 1.56 13.63
CA MET A 75 4.21 2.61 12.88
C MET A 75 3.71 4.02 13.21
N GLY A 76 2.44 4.16 13.62
CA GLY A 76 1.81 5.44 13.91
C GLY A 76 1.88 6.40 12.72
N HIS A 77 2.39 7.62 12.94
CA HIS A 77 2.56 8.62 11.87
C HIS A 77 3.63 8.26 10.83
N SER A 78 4.49 7.28 11.12
CA SER A 78 5.51 6.80 10.17
C SER A 78 4.93 5.78 9.18
N ALA A 79 3.67 5.34 9.36
CA ALA A 79 3.01 4.47 8.41
C ALA A 79 2.78 5.22 7.10
N SER A 80 3.28 4.66 6.00
CA SER A 80 3.15 5.22 4.67
C SER A 80 2.61 4.18 3.69
N ILE A 81 1.75 4.62 2.78
CA ILE A 81 1.27 3.77 1.69
C ILE A 81 2.44 3.33 0.79
N ASN A 82 3.50 4.15 0.66
CA ASN A 82 4.72 3.80 -0.08
C ASN A 82 5.35 2.52 0.49
N THR A 83 5.45 2.43 1.82
CA THR A 83 6.00 1.25 2.50
C THR A 83 5.21 -0.01 2.17
N VAL A 84 3.88 0.10 2.05
CA VAL A 84 3.02 -1.02 1.65
C VAL A 84 3.24 -1.41 0.19
N LEU A 85 3.33 -0.43 -0.73
CA LEU A 85 3.56 -0.68 -2.15
C LEU A 85 4.94 -1.30 -2.42
N ASP A 86 5.97 -0.86 -1.69
CA ASP A 86 7.32 -1.40 -1.79
C ASP A 86 7.41 -2.81 -1.18
N ALA A 87 6.70 -3.06 -0.09
CA ALA A 87 6.59 -4.40 0.48
C ALA A 87 5.91 -5.38 -0.50
N LEU A 88 4.85 -4.93 -1.19
CA LEU A 88 4.18 -5.73 -2.22
C LEU A 88 5.09 -6.01 -3.42
N GLU A 89 5.86 -5.02 -3.88
CA GLU A 89 6.85 -5.24 -4.94
C GLU A 89 7.93 -6.25 -4.50
N THR A 90 8.42 -6.12 -3.26
CA THR A 90 9.46 -6.99 -2.68
C THR A 90 9.02 -8.46 -2.67
N ILE A 91 7.74 -8.74 -2.41
CA ILE A 91 7.20 -10.11 -2.41
C ILE A 91 6.66 -10.56 -3.77
N GLY A 92 6.77 -9.73 -4.81
CA GLY A 92 6.34 -10.02 -6.18
C GLY A 92 4.83 -9.86 -6.44
N GLU A 93 4.08 -9.25 -5.52
CA GLU A 93 2.63 -9.03 -5.64
C GLU A 93 2.30 -7.75 -6.41
N ARG A 94 2.82 -7.66 -7.65
CA ARG A 94 2.67 -6.47 -8.53
C ARG A 94 1.22 -6.13 -8.86
N ASN A 95 0.38 -7.14 -9.05
CA ASN A 95 -1.04 -6.92 -9.32
C ASN A 95 -1.76 -6.25 -8.14
N ALA A 96 -1.44 -6.67 -6.90
CA ALA A 96 -1.97 -6.02 -5.71
C ALA A 96 -1.45 -4.59 -5.59
N ARG A 97 -0.14 -4.38 -5.80
CA ARG A 97 0.48 -3.04 -5.82
C ARG A 97 -0.24 -2.10 -6.80
N GLU A 98 -0.40 -2.51 -8.06
CA GLU A 98 -1.05 -1.70 -9.09
C GLU A 98 -2.49 -1.36 -8.74
N LYS A 99 -3.28 -2.32 -8.22
CA LYS A 99 -4.66 -2.08 -7.79
C LYS A 99 -4.76 -1.07 -6.64
N ILE A 100 -3.84 -1.14 -5.68
CA ILE A 100 -3.81 -0.20 -4.56
C ILE A 100 -3.43 1.19 -5.05
N GLU A 101 -2.40 1.29 -5.90
CA GLU A 101 -1.97 2.54 -6.50
C GLU A 101 -3.13 3.20 -7.28
N ASP A 102 -3.78 2.45 -8.17
CA ASP A 102 -4.93 2.92 -8.96
C ASP A 102 -6.10 3.39 -8.09
N TYR A 103 -6.43 2.65 -7.01
CA TYR A 103 -7.48 3.08 -6.09
C TYR A 103 -7.13 4.42 -5.41
N MET A 104 -5.90 4.55 -4.91
CA MET A 104 -5.48 5.76 -4.20
C MET A 104 -5.48 6.98 -5.13
N VAL A 105 -5.03 6.80 -6.38
CA VAL A 105 -5.14 7.77 -7.48
C VAL A 105 -6.59 8.17 -7.72
N ASN A 106 -7.45 7.20 -8.04
CA ASN A 106 -8.82 7.47 -8.48
C ASN A 106 -9.71 8.02 -7.36
N SER A 107 -9.37 7.76 -6.09
CA SER A 107 -10.08 8.32 -4.94
C SER A 107 -9.82 9.83 -4.72
N GLY A 108 -8.96 10.46 -5.53
CA GLY A 108 -8.59 11.87 -5.39
C GLY A 108 -7.74 12.16 -4.14
N LYS A 109 -7.35 11.13 -3.40
CA LYS A 109 -6.48 11.20 -2.21
C LYS A 109 -4.99 11.22 -2.58
N PHE A 110 -4.70 11.14 -3.87
CA PHE A 110 -3.36 11.08 -4.42
C PHE A 110 -3.21 12.13 -5.53
N ILE A 111 -2.13 12.92 -5.47
CA ILE A 111 -1.75 13.86 -6.53
C ILE A 111 -0.45 13.36 -7.13
N TYR A 112 -0.45 13.10 -8.43
CA TYR A 112 0.78 12.91 -9.19
C TYR A 112 1.56 14.23 -9.17
N GLN A 113 2.74 14.25 -8.53
CA GLN A 113 3.68 15.34 -8.76
C GLN A 113 4.53 14.96 -9.98
N GLU A 114 4.29 15.63 -11.11
CA GLU A 114 5.23 15.62 -12.22
C GLU A 114 6.49 16.37 -11.77
N ASP A 115 7.58 15.64 -11.55
CA ASP A 115 8.91 16.24 -11.45
C ASP A 115 9.38 16.61 -12.87
N GLY A 116 9.38 17.91 -13.17
CA GLY A 116 10.20 18.48 -14.24
C GLY A 116 9.58 18.64 -15.62
N ALA A 117 8.49 19.43 -15.75
CA ALA A 117 8.37 20.30 -16.91
C ALA A 117 9.06 21.62 -16.57
N ASP A 118 10.37 21.67 -16.80
CA ASP A 118 11.14 22.91 -16.78
C ASP A 118 10.53 23.88 -17.83
N PRO A 119 9.95 25.03 -17.44
CA PRO A 119 9.35 25.96 -18.39
C PRO A 119 10.39 26.74 -19.20
N ALA A 120 11.70 26.57 -18.97
CA ALA A 120 12.74 27.43 -19.51
C ALA A 120 13.33 26.94 -20.85
N ARG A 121 12.65 26.03 -21.57
CA ARG A 121 13.03 25.62 -22.94
C ARG A 121 12.06 26.04 -24.04
N SER A 122 11.19 27.02 -23.80
CA SER A 122 10.33 27.64 -24.83
C SER A 122 10.75 29.07 -25.22
N LEU A 123 11.97 29.49 -24.89
CA LEU A 123 12.56 30.75 -25.37
C LEU A 123 13.93 30.49 -25.97
N LEU A 124 13.96 29.91 -27.17
CA LEU A 124 14.94 30.17 -28.23
C LEU A 124 14.34 29.75 -29.58
#